data_AF-A0A538CPP5-F1
#
_entry.id   AF-A0A538CPP5-F1
#
_cell.length_a   1.000
_cell.length_b   1.000
_cell.length_c   1.000
_cell.angle_alpha   90.00
_cell.angle_beta   90.00
_cell.angle_gamma   90.00
#
_symmetry.space_group_name_H-M   'P 1'
#
loop_
_entity.id
_entity.type
_entity.pdbx_description
1 polymer ?
#
loop_
_entity_poly.entity_id
_entity_poly.type
_entity_poly.pdbx_seq_one_letter_code
_entity_poly.pdbx_strand_id
1 'polypeptide(L)'
;MCGFPDTVIAAGLLHDVVEDTTATADDIAWSVNREVAELVRVLSEDTTIASYDERKADLRRRVREAGGEVAAIFAADKFAPPKRAQHP
;
A
#
# COMPACT_ATOMS: atom_id res chain seq x y z
N MET A 1 -11.09 -18.64 12.41
CA MET A 1 -10.94 -18.04 11.06
C MET A 1 -9.62 -17.31 11.04
N CYS A 2 -8.64 -17.77 10.27
CA CYS A 2 -7.38 -17.06 10.05
C CYS A 2 -7.51 -16.30 8.71
N GLY A 3 -8.08 -15.11 8.76
CA GLY A 3 -8.15 -14.19 7.63
C GLY A 3 -7.72 -12.81 8.11
N PHE A 4 -7.07 -12.05 7.24
CA PHE A 4 -6.75 -10.66 7.54
C PHE A 4 -8.04 -9.83 7.64
N PRO A 5 -8.03 -8.71 8.39
CA PRO A 5 -9.13 -7.77 8.38
C PRO A 5 -9.43 -7.26 6.96
N ASP A 6 -10.70 -7.03 6.64
CA ASP A 6 -11.13 -6.51 5.34
C ASP A 6 -10.43 -5.19 4.99
N THR A 7 -10.10 -4.36 6.00
CA THR A 7 -9.38 -3.09 5.83
C THR A 7 -7.94 -3.30 5.38
N VAL A 8 -7.28 -4.34 5.87
CA VAL A 8 -5.91 -4.72 5.52
C VAL A 8 -5.90 -5.28 4.08
N ILE A 9 -6.86 -6.12 3.73
CA ILE A 9 -7.03 -6.63 2.35
C ILE A 9 -7.32 -5.49 1.37
N ALA A 10 -8.25 -4.59 1.70
CA ALA A 10 -8.59 -3.45 0.87
C ALA A 10 -7.39 -2.53 0.63
N ALA A 11 -6.58 -2.27 1.66
CA ALA A 11 -5.38 -1.46 1.54
C ALA A 11 -4.34 -2.11 0.62
N GLY A 12 -4.16 -3.43 0.70
CA GLY A 12 -3.28 -4.17 -0.21
C GLY A 12 -3.73 -4.08 -1.68
N LEU A 13 -5.04 -4.06 -1.96
CA LEU A 13 -5.54 -3.92 -3.32
C LEU A 13 -5.43 -2.48 -3.86
N LEU A 14 -5.55 -1.48 -2.99
CA LEU A 14 -5.59 -0.06 -3.37
C LEU A 14 -4.21 0.59 -3.44
N HIS A 15 -3.17 0.02 -2.85
CA HIS A 15 -1.85 0.64 -2.85
C HIS A 15 -1.29 0.84 -4.27
N ASP A 16 -1.49 -0.11 -5.18
CA ASP A 16 -1.10 0.05 -6.60
C ASP A 16 -1.90 1.15 -7.31
N VAL A 17 -3.15 1.39 -6.91
CA VAL A 17 -3.93 2.49 -7.48
C VAL A 17 -3.28 3.83 -7.13
N VAL A 18 -2.75 3.98 -5.93
CA VAL A 18 -2.02 5.19 -5.51
C VAL A 18 -0.64 5.27 -6.17
N GLU A 19 0.02 4.14 -6.42
CA GLU A 19 1.34 4.10 -7.07
C GLU A 19 1.28 4.29 -8.59
N ASP A 20 0.26 3.76 -9.26
CA ASP A 20 0.13 3.74 -10.73
C ASP A 20 -0.74 4.89 -11.29
N THR A 21 -1.48 5.61 -10.43
CA THR A 21 -2.39 6.69 -10.85
C THR A 21 -2.13 7.99 -10.08
N THR A 22 -2.92 9.02 -10.37
CA THR A 22 -2.90 10.28 -9.61
C THR A 22 -3.81 10.25 -8.36
N ALA A 23 -4.38 9.10 -8.02
CA ALA A 23 -5.22 8.95 -6.85
C ALA A 23 -4.43 9.18 -5.56
N THR A 24 -5.04 9.85 -4.60
CA THR A 24 -4.44 10.19 -3.32
C THR A 24 -5.07 9.40 -2.18
N ALA A 25 -4.39 9.38 -1.03
CA ALA A 25 -4.97 8.83 0.19
C ALA A 25 -6.27 9.56 0.60
N ASP A 26 -6.40 10.85 0.27
CA ASP A 26 -7.62 11.62 0.55
C ASP A 26 -8.79 11.16 -0.34
N ASP A 27 -8.51 10.81 -1.60
CA ASP A 27 -9.51 10.22 -2.50
C ASP A 27 -10.01 8.87 -1.96
N ILE A 28 -9.12 8.07 -1.37
CA ILE A 28 -9.47 6.80 -0.71
C ILE A 28 -10.26 7.05 0.58
N ALA A 29 -9.89 8.05 1.37
CA ALA A 29 -10.60 8.40 2.60
C ALA A 29 -12.06 8.78 2.30
N TRP A 30 -12.29 9.47 1.19
CA TRP A 30 -13.61 9.87 0.72
C TRP A 30 -14.40 8.73 0.08
N SER A 31 -13.75 7.89 -0.73
CA SER A 31 -14.42 6.84 -1.51
C SER A 31 -14.63 5.53 -0.75
N VAL A 32 -13.79 5.25 0.26
CA VAL A 32 -13.78 3.99 1.00
C VAL A 32 -13.98 4.25 2.49
N ASN A 33 -12.94 4.71 3.19
CA ASN A 33 -12.97 5.22 4.56
C ASN A 33 -11.56 5.64 5.01
N ARG A 34 -11.48 6.34 6.15
CA ARG A 34 -10.22 6.81 6.74
C ARG A 34 -9.26 5.68 7.15
N GLU A 35 -9.75 4.56 7.66
CA GLU A 35 -8.89 3.47 8.13
C GLU A 35 -8.10 2.85 6.97
N VAL A 36 -8.77 2.59 5.85
CA VAL A 36 -8.13 2.08 4.63
C VAL A 36 -7.17 3.12 4.05
N ALA A 37 -7.52 4.40 4.07
CA ALA A 37 -6.64 5.47 3.60
C ALA A 37 -5.31 5.52 4.38
N GLU A 38 -5.35 5.41 5.71
CA GLU A 38 -4.14 5.39 6.54
C GLU A 38 -3.29 4.13 6.25
N LEU A 39 -3.91 2.97 6.08
CA LEU A 39 -3.19 1.74 5.72
C LEU A 39 -2.55 1.84 4.34
N VAL A 40 -3.22 2.46 3.36
CA VAL A 40 -2.65 2.69 2.03
C VAL A 40 -1.46 3.64 2.10
N ARG A 41 -1.54 4.73 2.91
CA ARG A 41 -0.39 5.62 3.14
C ARG A 41 0.83 4.89 3.72
N VAL A 42 0.61 3.90 4.59
CA VAL A 42 1.68 3.06 5.14
C VAL A 42 2.31 2.18 4.06
N LEU A 43 1.51 1.69 3.11
CA LEU A 43 1.91 0.75 2.07
C LEU A 43 2.46 1.41 0.79
N SER A 44 2.31 2.73 0.63
CA SER A 44 2.79 3.47 -0.54
C SER A 44 4.11 4.22 -0.28
N GLU A 45 4.95 4.32 -1.31
CA GLU A 45 6.16 5.15 -1.28
C GLU A 45 5.85 6.63 -1.06
N ASP A 46 6.73 7.32 -0.33
CA ASP A 46 6.69 8.77 -0.20
C ASP A 46 7.48 9.42 -1.33
N THR A 47 6.78 9.94 -2.33
CA THR A 47 7.37 10.56 -3.53
C THR A 47 8.11 11.88 -3.24
N THR A 48 7.97 12.45 -2.04
CA THR A 48 8.73 13.65 -1.62
C THR A 48 10.19 13.34 -1.29
N ILE A 49 10.51 12.09 -0.97
CA ILE A 49 11.89 11.63 -0.75
C ILE A 49 12.54 11.38 -2.12
N ALA A 50 13.57 12.15 -2.46
CA ALA A 50 14.19 12.09 -3.80
C ALA A 50 14.94 10.77 -4.04
N SER A 51 15.65 10.26 -3.03
CA SER A 51 16.44 9.04 -3.15
C SER A 51 15.55 7.80 -3.18
N TYR A 52 15.73 6.97 -4.21
CA TYR A 52 15.02 5.71 -4.36
C TYR A 52 15.29 4.76 -3.19
N ASP A 53 16.55 4.65 -2.77
CA ASP A 53 16.94 3.77 -1.67
C ASP A 53 16.35 4.24 -0.34
N GLU A 54 16.31 5.56 -0.12
CA GLU A 54 15.70 6.14 1.07
C GLU A 54 14.18 5.96 1.07
N ARG A 55 13.50 6.16 -0.07
CA ARG A 55 12.06 5.86 -0.22
C ARG A 55 11.73 4.43 0.15
N LYS A 56 12.46 3.48 -0.43
CA LYS A 56 12.25 2.05 -0.17
C LYS A 56 12.60 1.69 1.28
N ALA A 57 13.62 2.31 1.87
CA ALA A 57 13.97 2.08 3.27
C ALA A 57 12.90 2.61 4.24
N ASP A 58 12.38 3.81 3.97
CA ASP A 58 11.32 4.43 4.75
C ASP A 58 10.01 3.62 4.67
N LEU A 59 9.62 3.19 3.46
CA LEU A 59 8.46 2.31 3.27
C LEU A 59 8.57 1.01 4.08
N ARG A 60 9.71 0.31 3.99
CA ARG A 60 9.94 -0.91 4.80
C ARG A 60 9.91 -0.63 6.31
N ARG A 61 10.33 0.56 6.74
CA ARG A 61 10.28 0.96 8.15
C ARG A 61 8.82 1.15 8.61
N ARG A 62 8.04 1.95 7.87
CA ARG A 62 6.61 2.19 8.15
C ARG A 62 5.80 0.89 8.21
N VAL A 63 6.02 0.00 7.26
CA VAL A 63 5.34 -1.31 7.20
C VAL A 63 5.65 -2.18 8.42
N ARG A 64 6.91 -2.21 8.89
CA ARG A 64 7.27 -2.96 10.10
C ARG A 64 6.64 -2.36 11.36
N GLU A 65 6.57 -1.02 11.43
CA GLU A 65 5.97 -0.30 12.56
C GLU A 65 4.44 -0.49 12.63
N ALA A 66 3.78 -0.64 11.48
CA ALA A 66 2.33 -0.84 11.39
C ALA A 66 1.84 -2.23 11.83
N GLY A 67 2.74 -3.21 11.98
CA GLY A 67 2.44 -4.51 12.57
C GLY A 67 2.50 -5.68 11.59
N GLY A 68 2.38 -6.90 12.14
CA GLY A 68 2.62 -8.15 11.42
C GLY A 68 1.68 -8.42 10.25
N GLU A 69 0.41 -8.01 10.36
CA GLU A 69 -0.58 -8.20 9.29
C GLU A 69 -0.28 -7.33 8.06
N VAL A 70 0.05 -6.05 8.30
CA VAL A 70 0.44 -5.11 7.25
C VAL A 70 1.75 -5.55 6.59
N ALA A 71 2.71 -6.05 7.38
CA ALA A 71 3.95 -6.61 6.87
C ALA A 71 3.73 -7.87 6.02
N ALA A 72 2.78 -8.73 6.39
CA ALA A 72 2.44 -9.92 5.62
C ALA A 72 1.83 -9.57 4.26
N ILE A 73 0.91 -8.60 4.19
CA ILE A 73 0.34 -8.13 2.93
C ILE A 73 1.40 -7.44 2.07
N PHE A 74 2.23 -6.58 2.65
CA PHE A 74 3.33 -5.94 1.92
C PHE A 74 4.30 -6.96 1.32
N ALA A 75 4.66 -8.01 2.08
CA ALA A 75 5.49 -9.08 1.56
C ALA A 75 4.79 -9.81 0.41
N ALA A 76 3.51 -10.18 0.58
CA ALA A 76 2.73 -10.86 -0.44
C ALA A 76 2.65 -10.05 -1.75
N ASP A 77 2.49 -8.73 -1.65
CA ASP A 77 2.54 -7.82 -2.79
C ASP A 77 3.89 -7.86 -3.52
N LYS A 78 5.01 -7.70 -2.80
CA LYS A 78 6.34 -7.67 -3.44
C LYS A 78 6.75 -9.01 -4.05
N PHE A 79 6.15 -10.11 -3.63
CA PHE A 79 6.32 -11.44 -4.23
C PHE A 79 5.24 -11.78 -5.26
N ALA A 80 4.22 -10.94 -5.43
CA ALA A 80 3.21 -11.15 -6.46
C ALA A 80 3.86 -11.05 -7.84
N PRO A 81 3.47 -11.92 -8.80
CA PRO A 81 3.93 -11.78 -10.17
C PRO A 81 3.53 -10.39 -10.71
N PRO A 82 4.36 -9.75 -11.55
CA PRO A 82 4.05 -8.43 -12.10
C PRO A 82 2.67 -8.48 -12.73
N LYS A 83 1.83 -7.51 -12.36
CA LYS A 83 0.50 -7.37 -12.94
C LYS A 83 0.66 -7.28 -14.45
N ARG A 84 -0.02 -8.17 -15.18
CA ARG A 84 -0.08 -8.05 -16.65
C ARG A 84 -0.70 -6.70 -16.95
N ALA A 85 0.08 -5.77 -17.50
CA ALA A 85 -0.43 -4.52 -18.02
C ALA A 85 -1.50 -4.86 -19.07
N GLN A 86 -2.76 -4.64 -18.73
CA GLN A 86 -3.84 -4.63 -19.71
C GLN A 86 -3.76 -3.25 -20.38
N HIS A 87 -2.92 -3.13 -21.41
CA HIS A 87 -3.07 -2.05 -22.36
C HIS A 87 -4.22 -2.40 -23.31
N PRO A 88 -5.24 -1.52 -23.44
CA PRO A 88 -6.22 -1.61 -24.53
C PRO A 88 -5.59 -1.29 -25.89
#